data_AF-A0A5C0DQI6-F1
#
_entry.id   AF-A0A5C0DQI6-F1
#
_cell.length_a   1.000
_cell.length_b   1.000
_cell.length_c   1.000
_cell.angle_alpha   90.00
_cell.angle_beta   90.00
_cell.angle_gamma   90.00
#
_symmetry.space_group_name_H-M   'P 1'
#
loop_
_entity.id
_entity.type
_entity.pdbx_description
1 polymer ?
#
loop_
_entity_poly.entity_id
_entity_poly.type
_entity_poly.pdbx_seq_one_letter_code
_entity_poly.pdbx_strand_id
1 'polypeptide(L)'
;MLRDLNDGWFGLGFAKSRGLGTVKVKLNQAVIQYPDCELKNGNIHIFGNKKEPWAVNSILGVGESLDSKEAEKYNFPNSDKQYSESAITESMDLNFGVKLTWLGDDKNGVHDLFTQTVESWKKEI
;
A
#
# COMPACT_ATOMS: atom_id res chain seq x y z
N MET A 1 -2.32 12.03 -6.11
CA MET A 1 -2.04 10.94 -7.08
C MET A 1 -2.87 9.68 -6.84
N LEU A 2 -2.80 8.97 -5.70
CA LEU A 2 -3.70 7.80 -5.45
C LEU A 2 -5.19 8.20 -5.34
N ARG A 3 -5.48 9.37 -4.76
CA ARG A 3 -6.83 9.96 -4.71
C ARG A 3 -7.41 10.21 -6.11
N ASP A 4 -6.63 10.84 -6.99
CA ASP A 4 -7.05 11.15 -8.36
C ASP A 4 -7.23 9.88 -9.21
N LEU A 5 -6.50 8.80 -8.86
CA LEU A 5 -6.66 7.47 -9.45
C LEU A 5 -7.97 6.79 -9.02
N ASN A 6 -8.32 6.87 -7.74
CA ASN A 6 -9.57 6.36 -7.20
C ASN A 6 -10.80 7.11 -7.75
N ASP A 7 -10.68 8.42 -7.95
CA ASP A 7 -11.78 9.23 -8.47
C ASP A 7 -11.94 9.10 -10.00
N GLY A 8 -10.99 8.44 -10.69
CA GLY A 8 -11.06 8.17 -12.13
C GLY A 8 -10.93 9.43 -13.00
N TRP A 9 -10.42 10.52 -12.45
CA TRP A 9 -10.34 11.83 -13.12
C TRP A 9 -9.00 11.99 -13.84
N PHE A 10 -8.83 11.31 -14.96
CA PHE A 10 -7.77 11.64 -15.93
C PHE A 10 -8.41 12.00 -17.26
N GLY A 11 -8.27 13.27 -17.66
CA GLY A 11 -8.58 13.70 -19.02
C GLY A 11 -7.46 13.27 -19.96
N LEU A 12 -7.73 12.28 -20.82
CA LEU A 12 -6.86 11.92 -21.94
C LEU A 12 -7.19 12.81 -23.14
N GLY A 13 -6.47 13.94 -23.27
CA GLY A 13 -6.38 14.74 -24.49
C GLY A 13 -7.38 15.90 -24.63
N PHE A 14 -6.94 16.93 -25.36
CA PHE A 14 -7.72 18.12 -25.74
C PHE A 14 -8.88 17.75 -26.69
N ALA A 15 -10.12 17.88 -26.24
CA ALA A 15 -11.29 17.84 -27.12
C ALA A 15 -11.65 19.27 -27.57
N LYS A 16 -11.41 19.60 -28.83
CA LYS A 16 -12.13 20.71 -29.48
C LYS A 16 -13.60 20.27 -29.65
N SER A 17 -14.47 20.93 -28.89
CA SER A 17 -15.92 21.10 -29.11
C SER A 17 -16.87 19.89 -29.26
N ARG A 18 -16.46 18.63 -29.06
CA ARG A 18 -17.40 17.48 -29.15
C ARG A 18 -17.24 16.45 -28.02
N GLY A 19 -17.58 16.87 -26.80
CA GLY A 19 -17.74 16.00 -25.64
C GLY A 19 -16.42 15.52 -25.02
N LEU A 20 -16.28 15.68 -23.70
CA LEU A 20 -15.29 14.89 -22.96
C LEU A 20 -15.76 13.43 -22.99
N GLY A 21 -15.05 12.57 -23.70
CA GLY A 21 -15.27 11.13 -23.59
C GLY A 21 -14.92 10.68 -22.17
N THR A 22 -15.88 10.11 -21.45
CA THR A 22 -15.62 9.55 -20.12
C THR A 22 -14.79 8.29 -20.27
N VAL A 23 -13.54 8.32 -19.79
CA VAL A 23 -12.67 7.14 -19.74
C VAL A 23 -12.84 6.48 -18.38
N LYS A 24 -13.07 5.16 -18.36
CA LYS A 24 -13.08 4.37 -17.13
C LYS A 24 -11.75 3.65 -16.99
N VAL A 25 -11.02 3.94 -15.92
CA VAL A 25 -9.82 3.18 -15.52
C VAL A 25 -10.28 1.94 -14.76
N LYS A 26 -9.66 0.79 -15.05
CA LYS A 26 -9.82 -0.44 -14.28
C LYS A 26 -8.46 -0.82 -13.72
N LEU A 27 -8.37 -1.01 -12.41
CA LEU A 27 -7.13 -1.36 -11.73
C LEU A 27 -7.10 -2.87 -11.52
N ASN A 28 -6.41 -3.58 -12.41
CA ASN A 28 -6.37 -5.04 -12.36
C ASN A 28 -5.42 -5.59 -11.30
N GLN A 29 -4.44 -4.78 -10.86
CA GLN A 29 -3.43 -5.21 -9.91
C GLN A 29 -2.79 -4.00 -9.21
N ALA A 30 -2.48 -4.18 -7.92
CA ALA A 30 -1.58 -3.30 -7.18
C ALA A 30 -0.57 -4.15 -6.42
N VAL A 31 0.66 -3.64 -6.28
CA VAL A 31 1.74 -4.31 -5.56
C VAL A 31 2.43 -3.30 -4.65
N ILE A 32 2.61 -3.67 -3.38
CA ILE A 32 3.50 -2.99 -2.43
C ILE A 32 4.71 -3.89 -2.21
N GLN A 33 5.90 -3.30 -2.21
CA GLN A 33 7.16 -4.03 -2.03
C GLN A 33 7.92 -3.46 -0.84
N TYR A 34 8.40 -4.37 0.02
CA TYR A 34 9.23 -4.09 1.17
C TYR A 34 10.59 -4.79 0.95
N PRO A 35 11.54 -4.13 0.27
CA PRO A 35 12.82 -4.75 -0.10
C PRO A 35 13.70 -5.06 1.12
N ASP A 36 13.58 -4.27 2.18
CA ASP A 36 14.34 -4.43 3.41
C ASP A 36 13.71 -5.46 4.38
N CYS A 37 12.72 -6.23 3.91
CA CYS A 37 12.02 -7.23 4.70
C CYS A 37 12.21 -8.66 4.18
N GLU A 38 12.05 -9.63 5.07
CA GLU A 38 11.98 -11.05 4.76
C GLU A 38 10.72 -11.68 5.34
N LEU A 39 10.20 -12.70 4.64
CA LEU A 39 9.07 -13.49 5.11
C LEU A 39 9.60 -14.74 5.84
N LYS A 40 9.43 -14.81 7.17
CA LYS A 40 9.86 -15.94 8.00
C LYS A 40 8.72 -16.39 8.91
N ASN A 41 8.48 -17.71 8.96
CA ASN A 41 7.48 -18.32 9.84
C ASN A 41 6.07 -17.70 9.72
N GLY A 42 5.68 -17.25 8.52
CA GLY A 42 4.38 -16.61 8.29
C GLY A 42 4.27 -15.18 8.84
N ASN A 43 5.40 -14.52 9.10
CA ASN A 43 5.47 -13.12 9.51
C ASN A 43 6.52 -12.35 8.68
N ILE A 44 6.33 -11.04 8.60
CA ILE A 44 7.24 -10.10 7.95
C ILE A 44 8.26 -9.62 8.98
N HIS A 45 9.54 -9.69 8.66
CA HIS A 45 10.65 -9.23 9.49
C HIS A 45 11.50 -8.22 8.71
N ILE A 46 12.03 -7.17 9.37
CA ILE A 46 13.04 -6.30 8.76
C ILE A 46 14.41 -6.96 8.86
N PHE A 47 15.20 -6.93 7.79
CA PHE A 47 16.57 -7.42 7.78
C PHE A 47 17.44 -6.70 8.81
N GLY A 48 18.19 -7.46 9.61
CA GLY A 48 19.20 -6.91 10.52
C GLY A 48 18.66 -6.10 11.70
N ASN A 49 17.34 -5.95 11.84
CA ASN A 49 16.71 -5.23 12.96
C ASN A 49 16.02 -6.20 13.93
N LYS A 50 15.91 -5.81 15.20
CA LYS A 50 15.23 -6.57 16.28
C LYS A 50 13.81 -6.06 16.54
N LYS A 51 13.19 -5.40 15.57
CA LYS A 51 11.78 -5.03 15.69
C LYS A 51 10.90 -6.27 15.75
N GLU A 52 9.77 -6.13 16.44
CA GLU A 52 8.78 -7.19 16.48
C GLU A 52 8.27 -7.47 15.06
N PRO A 53 8.10 -8.75 14.70
CA PRO A 53 7.59 -9.11 13.40
C PRO A 53 6.14 -8.65 13.20
N TRP A 54 5.80 -8.32 11.95
CA TRP A 54 4.43 -8.02 11.56
C TRP A 54 3.74 -9.27 11.00
N ALA A 55 2.43 -9.38 11.20
CA ALA A 55 1.64 -10.44 10.60
C ALA A 55 1.71 -10.34 9.06
N VAL A 56 1.57 -11.47 8.36
CA VAL A 56 1.29 -11.46 6.92
C VAL A 56 0.13 -10.52 6.59
N ASN A 57 0.17 -9.95 5.40
CA ASN A 57 -0.83 -9.02 4.89
C ASN A 57 -0.93 -7.68 5.66
N SER A 58 0.01 -7.43 6.58
CA SER A 58 0.15 -6.11 7.19
C SER A 58 0.73 -5.13 6.18
N ILE A 59 -0.01 -4.04 5.95
CA ILE A 59 0.46 -2.88 5.20
C ILE A 59 1.23 -2.01 6.19
N LEU A 60 2.53 -1.91 5.97
CA LEU A 60 3.47 -1.15 6.80
C LEU A 60 3.69 0.22 6.17
N GLY A 61 3.44 1.26 6.96
CA GLY A 61 3.82 2.63 6.66
C GLY A 61 5.30 2.89 6.96
N VAL A 62 5.78 4.06 6.53
CA VAL A 62 7.20 4.45 6.71
C VAL A 62 7.57 4.54 8.19
N GLY A 63 6.64 4.96 9.04
CA GLY A 63 6.84 5.03 10.50
C GLY A 63 7.18 3.68 11.14
N GLU A 64 6.66 2.57 10.61
CA GLU A 64 6.95 1.22 11.13
C GLU A 64 8.39 0.79 10.87
N SER A 65 9.06 1.38 9.87
CA SER A 65 10.46 1.08 9.56
C SER A 65 11.43 1.87 10.43
N LEU A 66 11.04 3.07 10.89
CA LEU A 66 11.89 4.01 11.64
C LEU A 66 11.91 3.75 13.15
N ASP A 67 13.04 4.02 13.80
CA ASP A 67 13.09 4.03 15.26
C ASP A 67 12.24 5.17 15.84
N SER A 68 11.75 5.03 17.08
CA SER A 68 10.82 6.01 17.68
C SER A 68 11.35 7.45 17.68
N LYS A 69 12.67 7.63 17.85
CA LYS A 69 13.32 8.96 17.79
C LYS A 69 13.35 9.55 16.39
N GLU A 70 13.49 8.71 15.37
CA GLU A 70 13.48 9.14 13.97
C GLU A 70 12.05 9.40 13.49
N ALA A 71 11.10 8.55 13.88
CA ALA A 71 9.68 8.75 13.62
C ALA A 71 9.19 10.09 14.18
N GLU A 72 9.56 10.42 15.43
CA GLU A 72 9.24 11.70 16.06
C GLU A 72 9.87 12.89 15.30
N LYS A 73 11.13 12.77 14.84
CA LYS A 73 11.80 13.80 14.06
C LYS A 73 11.06 14.15 12.75
N TYR A 74 10.43 13.17 12.13
CA TYR A 74 9.70 13.33 10.87
C TYR A 74 8.18 13.49 11.07
N ASN A 75 7.70 13.63 12.31
CA ASN A 75 6.28 13.67 12.65
C ASN A 75 5.46 12.51 12.04
N PHE A 76 6.04 11.31 11.97
CA PHE A 76 5.24 10.14 11.63
C PHE A 76 4.34 9.78 12.82
N PRO A 77 3.04 9.55 12.60
CA PRO A 77 2.13 9.13 13.66
C PRO A 77 2.59 7.80 14.25
N ASN A 78 2.39 7.64 15.55
CA ASN A 78 2.79 6.41 16.24
C ASN A 78 1.88 5.25 15.79
N SER A 79 2.52 4.21 15.24
CA SER A 79 1.94 2.99 14.67
C SER A 79 1.18 3.14 13.34
N ASP A 80 1.87 3.47 12.23
CA ASP A 80 1.29 3.50 10.87
C ASP A 80 1.27 2.09 10.23
N LYS A 81 0.36 1.25 10.72
CA LYS A 81 0.13 -0.09 10.19
C LYS A 81 -1.35 -0.35 9.94
N GLN A 82 -1.66 -1.01 8.84
CA GLN A 82 -2.99 -1.50 8.50
C GLN A 82 -2.94 -2.99 8.15
N TYR A 83 -4.09 -3.62 8.09
CA TYR A 83 -4.21 -5.04 7.73
C TYR A 83 -5.25 -5.20 6.62
N SER A 84 -4.95 -6.05 5.64
CA SER A 84 -5.84 -6.31 4.51
C SER A 84 -5.95 -7.82 4.30
N GLU A 85 -7.14 -8.39 4.51
CA GLU A 85 -7.35 -9.82 4.23
C GLU A 85 -7.17 -10.16 2.75
N SER A 86 -7.41 -9.19 1.88
CA SER A 86 -7.32 -9.34 0.43
C SER A 86 -5.90 -9.36 -0.11
N ALA A 87 -4.91 -8.92 0.67
CA ALA A 87 -3.53 -8.89 0.23
C ALA A 87 -2.96 -10.31 0.13
N ILE A 88 -2.22 -10.59 -0.93
CA ILE A 88 -1.45 -11.83 -1.08
C ILE A 88 0.00 -11.51 -0.75
N THR A 89 0.47 -11.98 0.40
CA THR A 89 1.87 -11.80 0.83
C THR A 89 2.75 -12.91 0.29
N GLU A 90 3.82 -12.55 -0.41
CA GLU A 90 4.80 -13.49 -0.95
C GLU A 90 6.22 -12.93 -0.74
N SER A 91 7.22 -13.82 -0.70
CA SER A 91 8.61 -13.39 -0.77
C SER A 91 8.97 -12.95 -2.20
N MET A 92 9.86 -11.97 -2.30
CA MET A 92 10.44 -11.53 -3.57
C MET A 92 11.57 -12.47 -4.02
N ASP A 93 12.12 -12.21 -5.21
CA ASP A 93 13.21 -13.01 -5.77
C ASP A 93 14.39 -13.10 -4.81
N LEU A 94 15.07 -14.25 -4.82
CA LEU A 94 16.22 -14.54 -3.95
C LEU A 94 15.90 -14.55 -2.44
N ASN A 95 14.61 -14.63 -2.08
CA ASN A 95 14.12 -14.47 -0.71
C ASN A 95 14.52 -13.11 -0.09
N PHE A 96 14.71 -12.10 -0.94
CA PHE A 96 15.13 -10.78 -0.53
C PHE A 96 14.03 -9.78 -0.84
N GLY A 97 13.27 -9.43 0.19
CA GLY A 97 12.08 -8.59 0.08
C GLY A 97 10.79 -9.37 0.28
N VAL A 98 9.74 -8.63 0.60
CA VAL A 98 8.37 -9.10 0.69
C VAL A 98 7.50 -8.26 -0.23
N LYS A 99 6.59 -8.89 -0.97
CA LYS A 99 5.59 -8.20 -1.79
C LYS A 99 4.18 -8.54 -1.31
N LEU A 100 3.31 -7.53 -1.28
CA LEU A 100 1.88 -7.67 -1.06
C LEU A 100 1.18 -7.35 -2.37
N THR A 101 0.35 -8.26 -2.86
CA THR A 101 -0.35 -8.12 -4.14
C THR A 101 -1.86 -8.11 -3.94
N TRP A 102 -2.54 -7.15 -4.57
CA TRP A 102 -3.98 -7.12 -4.73
C TRP A 102 -4.32 -7.39 -6.19
N LEU A 103 -5.30 -8.25 -6.44
CA LEU A 103 -5.71 -8.65 -7.78
C LEU A 103 -7.19 -8.29 -8.00
N GLY A 104 -7.49 -7.74 -9.17
CA GLY A 104 -8.85 -7.36 -9.57
C GLY A 104 -9.24 -5.94 -9.16
N ASP A 105 -10.24 -5.43 -9.87
CA ASP A 105 -10.82 -4.08 -9.71
C ASP A 105 -12.09 -4.12 -8.85
N ASP A 106 -12.20 -5.10 -7.96
CA ASP A 106 -13.35 -5.29 -7.09
C ASP A 106 -13.03 -4.95 -5.63
N LYS A 107 -14.02 -5.14 -4.75
CA LYS A 107 -13.93 -4.81 -3.32
C LYS A 107 -12.85 -5.60 -2.58
N ASN A 108 -12.46 -6.77 -3.08
CA ASN A 108 -11.42 -7.63 -2.52
C ASN A 108 -10.13 -7.54 -3.35
N GLY A 109 -10.03 -6.56 -4.24
CA GLY A 109 -8.86 -6.32 -5.07
C GLY A 109 -8.22 -5.00 -4.71
N VAL A 110 -7.90 -4.19 -5.73
CA VAL A 110 -7.21 -2.91 -5.55
C VAL A 110 -8.04 -1.90 -4.73
N HIS A 111 -9.37 -2.01 -4.71
CA HIS A 111 -10.19 -1.14 -3.87
C HIS A 111 -9.98 -1.39 -2.38
N ASP A 112 -9.72 -2.62 -1.94
CA ASP A 112 -9.43 -2.91 -0.53
C ASP A 112 -8.17 -2.17 -0.08
N LEU A 113 -7.11 -2.18 -0.90
CA LEU A 113 -5.89 -1.42 -0.63
C LEU A 113 -6.19 0.06 -0.38
N PHE A 114 -7.02 0.68 -1.23
CA PHE A 114 -7.40 2.07 -1.03
C PHE A 114 -8.22 2.27 0.22
N THR A 115 -9.18 1.39 0.51
CA THR A 115 -10.00 1.46 1.72
C THR A 115 -9.12 1.44 2.97
N GLN A 116 -8.21 0.45 3.09
CA GLN A 116 -7.33 0.34 4.25
C GLN A 116 -6.37 1.51 4.39
N THR A 117 -5.76 1.97 3.29
CA THR A 117 -4.79 3.09 3.33
C THR A 117 -5.46 4.44 3.63
N VAL A 118 -6.65 4.69 3.08
CA VAL A 118 -7.42 5.93 3.34
C VAL A 118 -7.95 5.96 4.77
N GLU A 119 -8.29 4.81 5.38
CA GLU A 119 -8.63 4.76 6.81
C GLU A 119 -7.49 5.23 7.71
N SER A 120 -6.23 4.95 7.35
CA SER A 120 -5.07 5.50 8.05
C SER A 120 -5.05 7.04 7.94
N TRP A 121 -5.27 7.58 6.74
CA TRP A 121 -5.24 9.03 6.50
C TRP A 121 -6.37 9.80 7.18
N LYS A 122 -7.55 9.20 7.36
CA LYS A 122 -8.66 9.83 8.09
C LYS A 122 -8.36 10.06 9.56
N LYS A 123 -7.44 9.29 10.16
CA LYS A 123 -7.03 9.47 11.57
C LYS A 123 -6.07 10.65 11.76
N GLU A 124 -5.46 11.13 10.67
CA GLU A 124 -4.48 12.22 10.63
C GLU A 124 -5.10 13.60 10.33
N ILE A 125 -6.41 13.68 10.06
CA ILE A 125 -7.16 14.93 9.80
C ILE A 125 -8.04 15.24 11.02
#